data_AF-A0A920MX12-F1
#
_entry.id   AF-A0A920MX12-F1
#
_cell.length_a   1.000
_cell.length_b   1.000
_cell.length_c   1.000
_cell.angle_alpha   90.00
_cell.angle_beta   90.00
_cell.angle_gamma   90.00
#
_symmetry.space_group_name_H-M   'P 1'
#
loop_
_entity.id
_entity.type
_entity.pdbx_description
1 polymer ?
#
loop_
_entity_poly.entity_id
_entity_poly.type
_entity_poly.pdbx_seq_one_letter_code
_entity_poly.pdbx_strand_id
1 'polypeptide(L)'
;MQDDLNKDTNVKLEFLNDDKIIRTITNKPGESAITFDNGRYSSPTLTTKKGVNRFIWNLRVDDITMVKDVSFYGSYSGYRIGPGNYSVRLTVGDNSMDQNLLLKLTQE
;
A
#
# COMPACT_ATOMS: atom_id res chain seq x y z
N MET A 1 -18.98 -24.07 6.78
CA MET A 1 -17.68 -23.75 7.41
C MET A 1 -16.89 -22.93 6.42
N GLN A 2 -16.39 -21.79 6.88
CA GLN A 2 -15.97 -20.70 6.04
C GLN A 2 -14.47 -20.50 6.30
N ASP A 3 -13.62 -21.11 5.48
CA ASP A 3 -12.16 -21.00 5.67
C ASP A 3 -11.74 -19.52 5.59
N ASP A 4 -11.27 -19.00 6.71
CA ASP A 4 -10.58 -17.73 6.83
C ASP A 4 -9.11 -17.92 6.39
N LEU A 5 -8.51 -16.88 5.82
CA LEU A 5 -7.08 -16.88 5.53
C LEU A 5 -6.31 -17.13 6.84
N ASN A 6 -5.31 -18.03 6.82
CA ASN A 6 -4.43 -18.20 7.97
C ASN A 6 -3.82 -16.84 8.35
N LYS A 7 -3.87 -16.46 9.63
CA LYS A 7 -3.38 -15.18 10.16
C LYS A 7 -1.92 -14.88 9.80
N ASP A 8 -1.12 -15.92 9.59
CA ASP A 8 0.30 -15.76 9.26
C ASP A 8 0.55 -15.52 7.77
N THR A 9 -0.46 -15.74 6.92
CA THR A 9 -0.35 -15.56 5.47
C THR A 9 0.02 -14.12 5.14
N ASN A 10 1.13 -13.96 4.41
CA ASN A 10 1.52 -12.67 3.88
C ASN A 10 0.63 -12.33 2.68
N VAL A 11 0.04 -11.13 2.72
CA VAL A 11 -0.68 -10.55 1.59
C VAL A 11 -0.02 -9.23 1.23
N LYS A 12 0.32 -9.06 -0.05
CA LYS A 12 0.91 -7.83 -0.59
C LYS A 12 0.12 -7.34 -1.79
N LEU A 13 -0.13 -6.05 -1.84
CA LEU A 13 -0.63 -5.34 -3.02
C LEU A 13 0.46 -4.37 -3.45
N GLU A 14 1.07 -4.64 -4.60
CA GLU A 14 2.18 -3.87 -5.15
C GLU A 14 1.70 -3.10 -6.37
N PHE A 15 2.08 -1.83 -6.46
CA PHE A 15 1.84 -0.97 -7.61
C PHE A 15 3.15 -0.80 -8.35
N LEU A 16 3.16 -1.06 -9.65
CA LEU A 16 4.34 -1.03 -10.48
C LEU A 16 4.18 -0.02 -11.60
N ASN A 17 5.27 0.67 -11.91
CA ASN A 17 5.46 1.41 -13.15
C ASN A 17 6.50 0.65 -13.96
N ASP A 18 6.06 0.05 -15.07
CA ASP A 18 6.80 -1.02 -15.75
C ASP A 18 7.18 -2.13 -14.74
N ASP A 19 8.47 -2.44 -14.58
CA ASP A 19 8.98 -3.45 -13.63
C ASP A 19 9.32 -2.86 -12.26
N LYS A 20 9.20 -1.54 -12.07
CA LYS A 20 9.58 -0.86 -10.83
C LYS A 20 8.39 -0.82 -9.88
N ILE A 21 8.52 -1.49 -8.73
CA ILE A 21 7.60 -1.31 -7.61
C ILE A 21 7.73 0.12 -7.09
N ILE A 22 6.62 0.86 -7.13
CA ILE A 22 6.52 2.23 -6.64
C ILE A 22 5.73 2.31 -5.33
N ARG A 23 4.97 1.27 -5.00
CA ARG A 23 4.29 1.16 -3.71
C ARG A 23 4.03 -0.29 -3.32
N THR A 24 4.15 -0.60 -2.03
CA THR A 24 3.74 -1.87 -1.44
C THR A 24 2.83 -1.65 -0.24
N ILE A 25 1.64 -2.25 -0.27
CA ILE A 25 0.73 -2.31 0.88
C ILE A 25 0.64 -3.75 1.34
N THR A 26 0.76 -4.00 2.64
CA THR A 26 0.70 -5.36 3.18
C THR A 26 -0.41 -5.50 4.22
N ASN A 27 -0.79 -6.73 4.57
CA ASN A 27 -1.72 -7.00 5.68
C ASN A 27 -1.06 -6.92 7.07
N LYS A 28 0.26 -6.74 7.14
CA LYS A 28 1.00 -6.67 8.39
C LYS A 28 1.42 -5.21 8.66
N PRO A 29 1.23 -4.70 9.88
CA PRO A 29 1.68 -3.34 10.21
C PRO A 29 3.20 -3.25 10.07
N GLY A 30 3.65 -2.16 9.42
CA GLY A 30 5.06 -1.82 9.35
C GLY A 30 5.55 -1.05 10.57
N GLU A 31 6.72 -0.45 10.45
CA GLU A 31 7.21 0.51 11.43
C GLU A 31 6.27 1.73 11.53
N SER A 32 6.38 2.46 12.65
CA SER A 32 5.62 3.67 12.89
C SER A 32 6.55 4.78 13.34
N ALA A 33 6.19 6.01 13.00
CA ALA A 33 6.90 7.21 13.45
C ALA A 33 6.05 8.01 14.44
N ILE A 34 6.72 8.74 15.32
CA ILE A 34 6.06 9.72 16.20
C ILE A 34 5.82 10.99 15.38
N THR A 35 4.69 11.65 15.59
CA THR A 35 4.40 12.97 15.00
C THR A 35 4.66 14.07 16.02
N PHE A 36 4.89 15.30 15.55
CA PHE A 36 5.23 16.45 16.41
C PHE A 36 4.20 16.75 17.51
N ASP A 37 2.93 16.38 17.29
CA ASP A 37 1.82 16.54 18.22
C ASP A 37 1.61 15.32 19.15
N ASN A 38 2.64 14.47 19.31
CA ASN A 38 2.60 13.20 20.05
C ASN A 38 1.64 12.15 19.48
N GLY A 39 1.24 12.28 18.21
CA GLY A 39 0.53 11.23 17.48
C GLY A 39 1.45 10.13 16.96
N ARG A 40 0.85 9.19 16.21
CA ARG A 40 1.56 8.12 15.51
C ARG A 40 1.16 8.10 14.04
N TYR A 41 2.16 7.99 13.18
CA TYR A 41 1.96 7.70 11.77
C TYR A 41 2.34 6.26 11.47
N SER A 42 1.51 5.56 10.71
CA SER A 42 1.77 4.22 10.19
C SER A 42 1.17 4.08 8.81
N SER A 43 1.83 3.32 7.93
CA SER A 43 1.32 3.05 6.60
C SER A 43 0.00 2.27 6.66
N PRO A 44 -0.90 2.46 5.68
CA PRO A 44 -2.14 1.69 5.62
C PRO A 44 -1.86 0.20 5.42
N THR A 45 -2.74 -0.64 5.97
CA THR A 45 -2.68 -2.10 5.82
C THR A 45 -3.87 -2.65 5.03
N LEU A 46 -3.70 -3.81 4.39
CA LEU A 46 -4.78 -4.53 3.72
C LEU A 46 -5.70 -5.23 4.74
N THR A 47 -7.00 -5.22 4.45
CA THR A 47 -7.94 -6.13 5.12
C THR A 47 -7.91 -7.49 4.42
N THR A 48 -7.83 -8.57 5.20
CA THR A 48 -7.80 -9.95 4.68
C THR A 48 -9.00 -10.77 5.15
N LYS A 49 -10.14 -10.10 5.36
CA LYS A 49 -11.40 -10.78 5.68
C LYS A 49 -11.86 -11.57 4.46
N LYS A 50 -12.49 -12.72 4.69
CA LYS A 50 -13.07 -13.50 3.61
C LYS A 50 -14.14 -12.69 2.87
N GLY A 51 -14.15 -12.81 1.55
CA GLY A 51 -15.10 -12.13 0.66
C GLY A 51 -14.42 -11.02 -0.14
N VAL A 52 -15.22 -10.05 -0.58
CA VAL A 52 -14.73 -8.93 -1.40
C VAL A 52 -14.10 -7.88 -0.50
N ASN A 53 -12.83 -7.58 -0.74
CA ASN A 53 -12.12 -6.47 -0.10
C ASN A 53 -11.96 -5.34 -1.12
N ARG A 54 -12.09 -4.09 -0.67
CA ARG A 54 -11.90 -2.90 -1.50
C ARG A 54 -10.71 -2.10 -0.98
N PHE A 55 -9.81 -1.75 -1.89
CA PHE A 55 -8.70 -0.85 -1.62
C PHE A 55 -8.78 0.36 -2.56
N ILE A 56 -8.51 1.55 -2.04
CA ILE A 56 -8.47 2.79 -2.82
C ILE A 56 -7.04 3.30 -2.80
N TRP A 57 -6.39 3.28 -3.96
CA TRP A 57 -5.06 3.84 -4.11
C TRP A 57 -5.13 5.36 -4.26
N ASN A 58 -4.42 6.07 -3.40
CA ASN A 58 -4.37 7.54 -3.40
C ASN A 58 -3.33 8.12 -4.38
N LEU A 59 -2.86 7.32 -5.33
CA LEU A 59 -1.85 7.66 -6.35
C LEU A 59 -0.51 8.14 -5.78
N ARG A 60 -0.19 7.78 -4.55
CA ARG A 60 1.15 8.05 -3.97
C ARG A 60 2.04 6.83 -4.09
N VAL A 61 3.35 7.08 -4.19
CA VAL A 61 4.39 6.07 -3.97
C VAL A 61 4.45 5.66 -2.49
N ASP A 62 5.35 4.75 -2.15
CA ASP A 62 5.62 4.39 -0.76
C ASP A 62 5.87 5.60 0.14
N ASP A 63 5.44 5.47 1.39
CA ASP A 63 5.76 6.42 2.43
C ASP A 63 7.28 6.45 2.63
N ILE A 64 7.80 7.58 3.12
CA ILE A 64 9.21 7.66 3.47
C ILE A 64 9.52 6.65 4.58
N THR A 65 10.78 6.19 4.64
CA THR A 65 11.23 5.29 5.71
C THR A 65 10.94 5.91 7.07
N MET A 66 10.13 5.22 7.85
CA MET A 66 9.86 5.61 9.23
C MET A 66 11.06 5.27 10.07
N VAL A 67 11.43 6.15 10.98
CA VAL A 67 12.49 5.91 11.95
C VAL A 67 11.84 5.98 13.32
N LYS A 68 12.01 4.91 14.08
CA LYS A 68 11.46 4.83 15.43
C LYS A 68 11.98 6.00 16.28
N ASP A 69 11.07 6.61 17.04
CA ASP A 69 11.36 7.69 17.99
C ASP A 69 11.90 9.00 17.36
N VAL A 70 11.83 9.15 16.03
CA VAL A 70 12.19 10.38 15.31
C VAL A 70 10.93 10.98 14.67
N SER A 71 10.76 12.29 14.87
CA SER A 71 9.68 13.07 14.26
C SER A 71 10.21 13.91 13.10
N PHE A 72 9.52 13.86 11.96
CA PHE A 72 9.82 14.67 10.77
C PHE A 72 8.78 15.78 10.54
N TYR A 73 9.24 17.01 10.28
CA TYR A 73 8.36 18.17 10.15
C TYR A 73 7.81 18.18 8.72
N GLY A 74 6.70 17.47 8.53
CA GLY A 74 6.04 17.29 7.24
C GLY A 74 5.18 16.03 7.20
N SER A 75 4.79 15.62 5.99
CA SER A 75 4.08 14.35 5.81
C SER A 75 5.10 13.22 5.61
N TYR A 76 4.81 12.07 6.24
CA TYR A 76 5.50 10.81 5.92
C TYR A 76 5.03 10.20 4.58
N SER A 77 3.93 10.71 4.02
CA SER A 77 3.34 10.13 2.81
C SER A 77 4.23 10.39 1.59
N GLY A 78 4.37 9.37 0.73
CA GLY A 78 5.07 9.51 -0.55
C GLY A 78 4.46 10.58 -1.47
N TYR A 79 5.23 11.05 -2.45
CA TYR A 79 4.74 11.99 -3.46
C TYR A 79 3.67 11.35 -4.36
N ARG A 80 2.82 12.19 -4.99
CA ARG A 80 1.80 11.72 -5.94
C ARG A 80 2.41 11.55 -7.33
N ILE A 81 1.93 10.54 -8.05
CA ILE A 81 2.32 10.28 -9.44
C ILE A 81 1.27 10.78 -10.42
N GLY A 82 1.69 10.93 -11.67
CA GLY A 82 0.83 11.37 -12.77
C GLY A 82 0.11 10.22 -13.48
N PRO A 83 -0.71 10.56 -14.48
CA PRO A 83 -1.33 9.59 -15.39
C PRO A 83 -0.28 8.74 -16.11
N GLY A 84 -0.67 7.54 -16.53
CA GLY A 84 0.25 6.60 -17.15
C GLY A 84 -0.24 5.17 -17.15
N ASN A 85 0.59 4.28 -17.66
CA ASN A 85 0.38 2.84 -17.58
C ASN A 85 1.04 2.31 -16.31
N TYR A 86 0.27 1.60 -15.51
CA TYR A 86 0.76 0.95 -14.30
C TYR A 86 0.27 -0.49 -14.30
N SER A 87 0.84 -1.31 -13.44
CA SER A 87 0.27 -2.61 -13.11
C SER A 87 0.12 -2.74 -11.60
N VAL A 88 -0.82 -3.58 -11.20
CA VAL A 88 -1.08 -3.92 -9.81
C VAL A 88 -0.88 -5.41 -9.65
N ARG A 89 -0.02 -5.79 -8.72
CA ARG A 89 0.25 -7.18 -8.34
C ARG A 89 -0.37 -7.47 -6.99
N LEU A 90 -1.25 -8.47 -6.94
CA LEU A 90 -1.72 -9.04 -5.67
C LEU A 90 -1.01 -10.36 -5.43
N THR A 91 -0.33 -10.46 -4.29
CA THR A 91 0.33 -11.67 -3.82
C THR A 91 -0.33 -12.16 -2.54
N VAL A 92 -0.73 -13.44 -2.50
CA VAL A 92 -1.34 -14.12 -1.35
C VAL A 92 -0.57 -15.42 -1.09
N GLY A 93 0.24 -15.44 -0.03
CA GLY A 93 1.21 -16.52 0.18
C GLY A 93 2.19 -16.58 -0.99
N ASP A 94 2.24 -17.72 -1.68
CA ASP A 94 3.13 -17.96 -2.82
C ASP A 94 2.48 -17.67 -4.19
N ASN A 95 1.20 -17.30 -4.20
CA ASN A 95 0.46 -17.05 -5.43
C ASN A 95 0.40 -15.56 -5.73
N SER A 96 0.71 -15.18 -6.96
CA SER A 96 0.63 -13.79 -7.43
C SER A 96 -0.24 -13.67 -8.67
N MET A 97 -0.93 -12.54 -8.79
CA MET A 97 -1.71 -12.16 -9.96
C MET A 97 -1.47 -10.69 -10.29
N ASP A 98 -1.19 -10.43 -11.56
CA ASP A 98 -0.95 -9.09 -12.10
C ASP A 98 -2.16 -8.60 -12.90
N GLN A 99 -2.45 -7.30 -12.82
CA GLN A 99 -3.47 -6.61 -13.61
C GLN A 99 -2.96 -5.26 -14.09
N ASN A 100 -3.16 -4.95 -15.38
CA ASN A 100 -2.80 -3.66 -15.95
C ASN A 100 -3.84 -2.59 -15.59
N LEU A 101 -3.36 -1.38 -15.27
CA LEU A 101 -4.16 -0.23 -14.89
C LEU A 101 -3.72 0.99 -15.70
N LEU A 102 -4.61 1.48 -16.58
CA LEU A 102 -4.39 2.73 -17.30
C LEU A 102 -5.00 3.89 -16.51
N LEU A 103 -4.14 4.77 -16.00
CA LEU A 103 -4.55 6.01 -15.33
C LEU A 103 -4.67 7.15 -16.34
N LYS A 104 -5.85 7.77 -16.40
CA LYS A 104 -6.12 8.96 -17.22
C LYS A 104 -6.55 10.11 -16.32
N LEU A 105 -6.23 11.35 -16.72
CA LEU A 105 -6.91 12.51 -16.18
C LEU A 105 -8.31 12.53 -16.75
N THR A 106 -9.31 12.55 -15.88
CA THR A 106 -10.63 13.02 -16.24
C THR A 106 -10.62 14.54 -16.16
N GLN A 107 -10.88 15.20 -17.28
CA GLN A 107 -11.34 16.59 -17.27
C GLN A 107 -12.87 16.53 -17.20
N GLU A 108 -13.46 17.26 -16.25
CA GLU A 108 -14.90 17.54 -16.22
C GLU A 108 -15.25 18.69 -17.17
#